data_AF-A0AAV9D548-F1
#
_entry.id   AF-A0AAV9D548-F1
#
_cell.length_a   1.000
_cell.length_b   1.000
_cell.length_c   1.000
_cell.angle_alpha   90.00
_cell.angle_beta   90.00
_cell.angle_gamma   90.00
#
_symmetry.space_group_name_H-M   'P 1'
#
loop_
_entity.id
_entity.type
_entity.pdbx_description
1 polymer ?
#
loop_
_entity_poly.entity_id
_entity_poly.type
_entity_poly.pdbx_seq_one_letter_code
_entity_poly.pdbx_strand_id
1 'polypeptide(L)' 'MAANVDRDKQWLIECLTATLDTNRDVRSFAEAALHQASLQPGFAVALAGITANKELPLGLRQISLL' A
#
# COMPACT_ATOMS: atom_id res chain seq x y z
N MET A 1 0.72 21.96 4.91
CA MET A 1 1.36 20.75 4.36
C MET A 1 0.32 19.69 4.02
N ALA A 2 -0.28 19.71 2.82
CA ALA A 2 -1.27 18.69 2.39
C ALA A 2 -0.76 17.76 1.28
N ALA A 3 0.28 18.18 0.53
CA ALA A 3 0.80 17.44 -0.62
C ALA A 3 1.55 16.14 -0.25
N ASN A 4 2.09 16.04 0.97
CA ASN A 4 2.85 14.85 1.36
C ASN A 4 1.93 13.65 1.59
N VAL A 5 0.80 13.86 2.28
CA VAL A 5 -0.16 12.79 2.61
C VAL A 5 -0.76 12.17 1.35
N ASP A 6 -0.97 12.95 0.30
CA ASP A 6 -1.47 12.45 -0.99
C ASP A 6 -0.41 11.60 -1.70
N ARG A 7 0.86 12.02 -1.63
CA ARG A 7 2.00 11.29 -2.19
C ARG A 7 2.27 9.98 -1.45
N ASP A 8 2.21 10.00 -0.12
CA ASP A 8 2.36 8.83 0.73
C ASP A 8 1.22 7.82 0.45
N LYS A 9 -0.01 8.30 0.25
CA LYS A 9 -1.15 7.48 -0.18
C LYS A 9 -0.96 6.88 -1.56
N GLN A 10 -0.56 7.68 -2.54
CA GLN A 10 -0.36 7.19 -3.91
C GLN A 10 0.77 6.16 -3.97
N TRP A 11 1.90 6.42 -3.30
CA TRP A 11 2.99 5.47 -3.17
C TRP A 11 2.55 4.14 -2.53
N LEU A 12 1.69 4.20 -1.51
CA LEU A 12 1.17 3.03 -0.81
C LEU A 12 0.24 2.20 -1.73
N ILE A 13 -0.58 2.84 -2.55
CA ILE A 13 -1.43 2.19 -3.56
C ILE A 13 -0.57 1.53 -4.65
N GLU A 14 0.45 2.23 -5.14
CA GLU A 14 1.39 1.70 -6.13
C GLU A 14 2.13 0.48 -5.59
N CYS A 15 2.60 0.53 -4.34
CA CYS A 15 3.23 -0.63 -3.70
C CYS A 15 2.27 -1.80 -3.55
N LEU A 16 1.05 -1.58 -3.06
CA LEU A 16 0.05 -2.65 -2.97
C LEU A 16 -0.33 -3.21 -4.35
N THR A 17 -0.31 -2.40 -5.40
CA THR A 17 -0.54 -2.87 -6.78
C THR A 17 0.62 -3.67 -7.30
N ALA A 18 1.85 -3.25 -7.01
CA ALA A 18 3.06 -3.97 -7.35
C ALA A 18 3.18 -5.33 -6.62
N THR A 19 2.54 -5.52 -5.45
CA THR A 19 2.47 -6.85 -4.82
C THR A 19 1.52 -7.82 -5.54
N LEU A 20 0.66 -7.32 -6.43
CA LEU A 20 -0.19 -8.12 -7.31
C LEU A 20 0.46 -8.40 -8.68
N ASP A 21 1.66 -7.85 -8.94
CA ASP A 21 2.34 -8.02 -10.22
C ASP A 21 2.80 -9.48 -10.41
N THR A 22 2.68 -9.97 -11.66
CA THR A 22 3.18 -11.29 -12.06
C THR A 22 4.71 -11.40 -12.00
N ASN A 23 5.41 -10.27 -12.08
CA ASN A 23 6.86 -10.21 -11.96
C ASN A 23 7.29 -10.33 -10.49
N ARG A 24 8.03 -11.41 -10.19
CA ARG A 24 8.47 -11.73 -8.84
C ARG A 24 9.40 -10.67 -8.23
N ASP A 25 10.25 -10.03 -9.04
CA ASP A 25 11.16 -9.00 -8.57
C ASP A 25 10.40 -7.73 -8.16
N VAL A 26 9.41 -7.34 -8.96
CA VAL A 26 8.52 -6.20 -8.67
C VAL A 26 7.72 -6.47 -7.39
N ARG A 27 7.15 -7.67 -7.27
CA ARG A 27 6.42 -8.10 -6.08
C ARG A 27 7.30 -8.06 -4.83
N SER A 28 8.47 -8.69 -4.89
CA SER A 28 9.38 -8.77 -3.74
C SER A 28 9.89 -7.40 -3.30
N PHE A 29 10.11 -6.48 -4.24
CA PHE A 29 10.49 -5.11 -3.93
C PHE A 29 9.36 -4.36 -3.22
N ALA A 30 8.14 -4.50 -3.72
CA ALA A 30 6.95 -3.88 -3.12
C ALA A 30 6.64 -4.43 -1.72
N GLU A 31 6.78 -5.75 -1.52
CA GLU A 31 6.63 -6.39 -0.20
C GLU A 31 7.68 -5.83 0.80
N ALA A 32 8.94 -5.71 0.38
CA ALA A 32 10.00 -5.15 1.23
C ALA A 32 9.74 -3.67 1.56
N ALA A 33 9.30 -2.88 0.57
CA ALA A 33 8.96 -1.48 0.74
C ALA A 33 7.78 -1.29 1.72
N LEU A 34 6.72 -2.09 1.58
CA LEU A 34 5.58 -2.11 2.50
C LEU A 34 6.01 -2.55 3.91
N HIS A 35 6.89 -3.54 4.02
CA HIS A 35 7.41 -4.00 5.30
C HIS A 35 8.19 -2.89 6.02
N GLN A 36 9.04 -2.16 5.30
CA GLN A 36 9.74 -1.00 5.86
C GLN A 36 8.78 0.12 6.25
N ALA A 37 7.75 0.38 5.45
CA ALA A 37 6.72 1.36 5.80
C ALA A 37 5.89 0.92 7.00
N SER A 38 5.66 -0.38 7.20
CA SER A 38 4.97 -0.93 8.38
C SER A 38 5.68 -0.64 9.71
N LEU A 39 6.98 -0.35 9.68
CA LEU A 39 7.74 0.08 10.86
C LEU A 39 7.48 1.55 11.21
N GLN A 40 6.89 2.33 10.30
CA GLN A 40 6.61 3.74 10.52
C GLN A 40 5.29 3.95 11.27
N PRO A 41 5.26 4.84 12.27
CA PRO A 41 4.02 5.19 12.97
C PRO A 41 3.03 5.84 11.99
N GLY A 42 1.81 5.30 11.94
CA GLY A 42 0.74 5.81 11.05
C GLY A 42 0.55 4.98 9.77
N PHE A 43 1.40 4.00 9.48
CA PHE A 43 1.20 3.09 8.35
C PHE A 43 -0.14 2.37 8.41
N ALA A 44 -0.52 1.82 9.58
CA ALA A 44 -1.80 1.16 9.76
C ALA A 44 -3.01 2.08 9.50
N VAL A 45 -2.90 3.38 9.84
CA VAL A 45 -3.95 4.38 9.57
C VAL A 45 -4.03 4.70 8.07
N ALA A 46 -2.88 4.79 7.39
CA ALA A 46 -2.84 4.96 5.94
C ALA A 46 -3.42 3.72 5.21
N LEU A 47 -3.07 2.52 5.67
CA LEU A 47 -3.62 1.24 5.20
C LEU A 47 -5.13 1.16 5.41
N ALA A 48 -5.62 1.55 6.59
CA ALA A 48 -7.05 1.61 6.92
C ALA A 48 -7.79 2.59 6.01
N GLY A 49 -7.18 3.71 5.67
CA GLY A 49 -7.71 4.66 4.68
C GLY A 49 -7.87 4.04 3.29
N ILE A 50 -6.91 3.23 2.86
CA ILE A 50 -6.93 2.51 1.58
C ILE A 50 -7.99 1.39 1.59
N THR A 51 -8.10 0.62 2.67
CA THR A 51 -9.12 -0.45 2.78
C THR A 51 -10.54 0.12 2.88
N ALA A 52 -10.72 1.28 3.52
CA ALA A 52 -11.99 1.99 3.54
C ALA A 52 -12.36 2.62 2.18
N ASN A 53 -11.38 2.85 1.30
CA ASN A 53 -11.60 3.40 -0.03
C ASN A 53 -12.26 2.38 -0.96
N LYS A 54 -13.55 2.62 -1.23
CA LYS A 54 -14.44 1.75 -2.02
C LYS A 54 -14.11 1.71 -3.52
N GLU A 55 -13.20 2.56 -3.97
CA GLU A 55 -12.80 2.72 -5.38
C GLU A 55 -11.62 1.82 -5.76
N LEU A 56 -10.90 1.26 -4.79
CA LEU A 56 -9.75 0.38 -5.04
C LEU A 56 -10.19 -1.07 -5.31
N PRO A 57 -9.55 -1.78 -6.26
CA PRO A 57 -9.88 -3.16 -6.58
C PRO A 57 -9.78 -4.07 -5.34
N LEU A 58 -10.74 -4.99 -5.20
CA LEU A 58 -10.89 -5.85 -4.03
C LEU A 58 -9.62 -6.66 -3.68
N GLY A 59 -8.79 -6.99 -4.68
CA GLY A 59 -7.50 -7.65 -4.49
C GLY A 59 -6.54 -6.86 -3.58
N LEU A 60 -6.54 -5.52 -3.68
CA LEU A 60 -5.73 -4.66 -2.80
C LEU A 60 -6.27 -4.63 -1.37
N ARG A 61 -7.61 -4.70 -1.20
CA ARG A 61 -8.24 -4.68 0.12
C ARG A 61 -8.01 -5.97 0.91
N GLN A 62 -8.00 -7.12 0.22
CA GLN A 62 -7.78 -8.42 0.87
C GLN A 62 -6.34 -8.59 1.35
N ILE A 63 -5.36 -8.04 0.63
CA ILE A 63 -3.94 -8.12 1.02
C ILE A 63 -3.63 -7.20 2.19
N SER A 64 -4.30 -6.04 2.28
CA SER A 64 -4.12 -5.10 3.39
C SER A 64 -4.64 -5.61 4.75
N LEU A 65 -5.40 -6.71 4.79
CA LEU A 65 -5.97 -7.29 6.01
C LEU A 65 -5.30 -8.62 6.42
N LEU A 66 -4.35 -9.11 5.62
CA LEU A 66 -3.62 -10.35 5.85
C LEU A 66 -2.38 -10.08 6.72
#